data_AF-A0A2S5M8N8-F1
#
_entry.id   AF-A0A2S5M8N8-F1
#
_cell.length_a   1.000
_cell.length_b   1.000
_cell.length_c   1.000
_cell.angle_alpha   90.00
_cell.angle_beta   90.00
_cell.angle_gamma   90.00
#
_symmetry.space_group_name_H-M   'P 1'
#
loop_
_entity.id
_entity.type
_entity.pdbx_description
1 polymer ?
#
loop_
_entity_poly.entity_id
_entity_poly.type
_entity_poly.pdbx_seq_one_letter_code
_entity_poly.pdbx_strand_id
1 'polypeptide(L)'
;MMAAPKLLIRKRMQSIQGRVRPCGHVQALVDPALQALLEEHFLAEALFRRSAYSASWPAGAIAIPAALAPAMGSFLKNDACPEITVKTMLSGQHYQGATIWELMCFELVAKLSFDNMLALIESVSQFSHDVIYSGPTSLVVDDVCAFERDAELDQPILSASELAA
;
A
#
# COMPACT_ATOMS: atom_id res chain seq x y z
N MET A 1 13.53 12.17 18.68
CA MET A 1 13.25 10.77 18.31
C MET A 1 11.79 10.72 17.90
N MET A 2 11.49 10.54 16.61
CA MET A 2 10.09 10.52 16.13
C MET A 2 9.40 9.28 16.69
N ALA A 3 8.21 9.46 17.28
CA ALA A 3 7.41 8.33 17.72
C ALA A 3 6.91 7.57 16.48
N ALA A 4 7.00 6.23 16.51
CA ALA A 4 6.49 5.41 15.42
C ALA A 4 4.99 5.69 15.18
N PRO A 5 4.55 5.84 13.91
CA PRO A 5 3.14 5.99 13.58
C PRO A 5 2.27 4.88 14.17
N LYS A 6 1.06 5.21 14.61
CA LYS A 6 0.11 4.23 15.18
C LYS A 6 -1.29 4.44 14.61
N LEU A 7 -2.02 3.34 14.43
CA LEU A 7 -3.44 3.38 14.12
C LEU A 7 -4.26 3.10 15.38
N LEU A 8 -5.02 4.09 15.84
CA LEU A 8 -6.03 3.92 16.87
C LEU A 8 -7.32 3.39 16.23
N ILE A 9 -7.83 2.25 16.71
CA ILE A 9 -9.12 1.70 16.28
C ILE A 9 -10.00 1.54 17.52
N ARG A 10 -11.17 2.18 17.52
CA ARG A 10 -12.19 2.03 18.57
C ARG A 10 -13.47 1.47 17.96
N LYS A 11 -14.03 0.46 18.61
CA LYS A 11 -15.28 -0.20 18.20
C LYS A 11 -16.24 -0.22 19.38
N ARG A 12 -17.51 0.10 19.14
CA ARG A 12 -18.55 0.05 20.17
C ARG A 12 -19.93 -0.18 19.56
N MET A 13 -20.82 -0.79 20.33
CA MET A 13 -22.25 -0.75 20.04
C MET A 13 -22.82 0.54 20.64
N GLN A 14 -23.49 1.36 19.83
CA GLN A 14 -24.06 2.63 20.28
C GLN A 14 -25.54 2.70 19.92
N SER A 15 -26.38 3.17 20.85
CA SER A 15 -27.78 3.47 20.57
C SER A 15 -27.87 4.80 19.84
N ILE A 16 -28.36 4.77 18.60
CA ILE A 16 -28.50 5.93 17.71
C ILE A 16 -29.91 5.90 17.14
N GLN A 17 -30.69 6.97 17.38
CA GLN A 17 -32.08 7.10 16.90
C GLN A 17 -32.96 5.88 17.28
N GLY A 18 -32.79 5.37 18.51
CA GLY A 18 -33.57 4.23 19.01
C GLY A 18 -33.16 2.86 18.45
N ARG A 19 -32.09 2.76 17.66
CA ARG A 19 -31.52 1.49 17.20
C ARG A 19 -30.09 1.33 17.69
N VAL A 20 -29.73 0.13 18.15
CA VAL A 20 -28.35 -0.19 18.51
C VAL A 20 -27.58 -0.50 17.23
N ARG A 21 -26.53 0.28 16.95
CA ARG A 21 -25.71 0.15 15.75
C ARG A 21 -24.24 -0.10 16.11
N PRO A 22 -23.52 -0.93 15.34
CA PRO A 22 -22.07 -1.03 15.44
C PRO A 22 -21.40 0.25 14.91
N CYS A 23 -20.49 0.82 15.69
CA CYS A 23 -19.77 2.04 15.35
C CYS A 23 -18.26 1.83 15.44
N GLY A 24 -17.55 2.42 14.50
CA GLY A 24 -16.10 2.43 14.41
C GLY A 24 -15.55 3.85 14.42
N HIS A 25 -14.39 4.01 15.04
CA HIS A 25 -13.58 5.21 14.91
C HIS A 25 -12.14 4.79 14.66
N VAL A 26 -11.52 5.35 13.63
CA VAL A 26 -10.10 5.15 13.33
C VAL A 26 -9.38 6.48 13.26
N GLN A 27 -8.17 6.53 13.82
CA GLN A 27 -7.32 7.71 13.73
C GLN A 27 -5.86 7.31 13.62
N ALA A 28 -5.17 7.86 12.63
CA ALA A 28 -3.73 7.76 12.53
C ALA A 28 -3.06 8.78 13.48
N LEU A 29 -2.11 8.30 14.27
CA LEU A 29 -1.29 9.10 15.18
C LEU A 29 0.12 9.13 14.61
N VAL A 30 0.54 10.30 14.14
CA VAL A 30 1.84 10.54 13.52
C VAL A 30 2.50 11.76 14.18
N ASP A 31 3.78 11.96 13.91
CA ASP A 31 4.48 13.16 14.36
C ASP A 31 3.82 14.45 13.79
N PRO A 32 3.62 15.53 14.58
CA PRO A 32 2.93 16.72 14.10
C PRO A 32 3.58 17.42 12.91
N ALA A 33 4.92 17.40 12.80
CA ALA A 33 5.61 18.03 11.67
C ALA A 33 5.36 17.21 10.39
N LEU A 34 5.41 15.89 10.50
CA LEU A 34 5.07 14.99 9.41
C LEU A 34 3.59 15.11 9.01
N GLN A 35 2.69 15.25 9.99
CA GLN A 35 1.27 15.44 9.73
C GLN A 35 1.01 16.69 8.88
N ALA A 36 1.61 17.83 9.25
CA ALA A 36 1.46 19.07 8.52
C ALA A 36 1.95 18.93 7.06
N LEU A 37 3.08 18.26 6.87
CA LEU A 37 3.68 18.04 5.56
C LEU A 37 2.81 17.13 4.66
N LEU A 38 2.22 16.08 5.24
CA LEU A 38 1.26 15.23 4.54
C LEU A 38 0.00 16.01 4.13
N GLU A 39 -0.56 16.80 5.05
CA GLU A 39 -1.76 17.60 4.83
C GLU A 39 -1.55 18.69 3.77
N GLU A 40 -0.39 19.33 3.76
CA GLU A 40 -0.04 20.42 2.84
C GLU A 40 0.21 19.92 1.41
N HIS A 41 0.96 18.85 1.24
CA HIS A 41 1.50 18.49 -0.07
C HIS A 41 0.87 17.24 -0.70
N PHE A 42 0.42 16.27 0.09
CA PHE A 42 0.08 14.94 -0.43
C PHE A 42 -1.43 14.66 -0.35
N LEU A 43 -2.11 15.01 0.75
CA LEU A 43 -3.52 14.65 0.96
C LEU A 43 -4.52 15.48 0.12
N ALA A 44 -4.02 16.46 -0.63
CA ALA A 44 -4.78 17.18 -1.65
C ALA A 44 -4.73 16.50 -3.04
N GLU A 45 -3.90 15.48 -3.23
CA GLU A 45 -3.69 14.84 -4.53
C GLU A 45 -4.95 14.17 -5.10
N ALA A 46 -5.07 14.21 -6.43
CA ALA A 46 -6.18 13.62 -7.16
C ALA A 46 -6.23 12.09 -7.06
N LEU A 47 -5.12 11.44 -6.72
CA LEU A 47 -5.03 10.00 -6.47
C LEU A 47 -5.87 9.56 -5.26
N PHE A 48 -6.20 10.46 -4.34
CA PHE A 48 -7.10 10.17 -3.22
C PHE A 48 -8.60 10.26 -3.54
N ARG A 49 -8.98 10.19 -4.84
CA ARG A 49 -10.38 10.20 -5.30
C ARG A 49 -10.94 8.77 -5.41
N ARG A 50 -12.25 8.61 -5.15
CA ARG A 50 -12.99 7.31 -5.15
C ARG A 50 -12.88 6.43 -6.40
N SER A 51 -12.25 6.91 -7.47
CA SER A 51 -12.37 6.32 -8.80
C SER A 51 -11.79 4.91 -8.91
N ALA A 52 -10.71 4.57 -8.20
CA ALA A 52 -10.03 3.29 -8.42
C ALA A 52 -10.79 2.07 -7.84
N TYR A 53 -11.65 2.26 -6.84
CA TYR A 53 -12.37 1.17 -6.16
C TYR A 53 -13.88 1.13 -6.44
N SER A 54 -14.33 1.93 -7.41
CA SER A 54 -15.76 2.11 -7.73
C SER A 54 -16.45 0.85 -8.29
N ALA A 55 -15.70 -0.04 -8.95
CA ALA A 55 -16.25 -1.24 -9.59
C ALA A 55 -16.12 -2.49 -8.69
N SER A 56 -14.94 -2.71 -8.12
CA SER A 56 -14.62 -3.82 -7.22
C SER A 56 -13.23 -3.61 -6.61
N TRP A 57 -12.93 -4.38 -5.57
CA TRP A 57 -11.56 -4.46 -5.07
C TRP A 57 -10.63 -5.08 -6.13
N PRO A 58 -9.41 -4.56 -6.33
CA PRO A 58 -8.47 -5.15 -7.28
C PRO A 58 -8.10 -6.58 -6.88
N ALA A 59 -8.12 -7.51 -7.84
CA ALA A 59 -7.73 -8.89 -7.58
C ALA A 59 -6.27 -8.96 -7.13
N GLY A 60 -5.99 -9.72 -6.06
CA GLY A 60 -4.64 -9.92 -5.54
C GLY A 60 -4.08 -8.78 -4.68
N ALA A 61 -4.78 -7.66 -4.50
CA ALA A 61 -4.30 -6.55 -3.69
C ALA A 61 -4.18 -6.89 -2.20
N ILE A 62 -5.15 -7.62 -1.64
CA ILE A 62 -5.07 -8.24 -0.31
C ILE A 62 -5.86 -9.54 -0.27
N ALA A 63 -5.49 -10.45 0.64
CA ALA A 63 -6.31 -11.62 0.98
C ALA A 63 -7.50 -11.18 1.85
N ILE A 64 -8.67 -10.97 1.24
CA ILE A 64 -9.91 -10.68 1.97
C ILE A 64 -10.38 -11.97 2.65
N PRO A 65 -10.64 -11.97 3.97
CA PRO A 65 -11.23 -13.13 4.64
C PRO A 65 -12.53 -13.57 3.96
N ALA A 66 -12.69 -14.86 3.70
CA ALA A 66 -13.83 -15.40 2.93
C ALA A 66 -15.20 -14.96 3.48
N ALA A 67 -15.33 -14.84 4.80
CA ALA A 67 -16.56 -14.38 5.47
C ALA A 67 -16.89 -12.90 5.18
N LEU A 68 -15.90 -12.07 4.87
CA LEU A 68 -16.08 -10.63 4.60
C LEU A 68 -16.24 -10.32 3.12
N ALA A 69 -15.85 -11.23 2.21
CA ALA A 69 -15.85 -10.98 0.77
C ALA A 69 -17.22 -10.47 0.24
N PRO A 70 -18.38 -11.03 0.64
CA PRO A 70 -19.68 -10.52 0.17
C PRO A 70 -19.99 -9.10 0.67
N ALA A 71 -19.66 -8.81 1.94
CA ALA A 71 -19.90 -7.51 2.55
C ALA A 71 -18.94 -6.43 2.02
N MET A 72 -17.70 -6.81 1.70
CA MET A 72 -16.66 -5.90 1.21
C MET A 72 -17.05 -5.28 -0.13
N GLY A 73 -17.55 -6.09 -1.09
CA GLY A 73 -17.96 -5.57 -2.40
C GLY A 73 -19.03 -4.48 -2.31
N SER A 74 -19.98 -4.62 -1.39
CA SER A 74 -21.01 -3.59 -1.13
C SER A 74 -20.44 -2.38 -0.40
N PHE A 75 -19.58 -2.61 0.58
CA PHE A 75 -18.98 -1.57 1.42
C PHE A 75 -18.12 -0.59 0.61
N LEU A 76 -17.34 -1.08 -0.35
CA LEU A 76 -16.47 -0.25 -1.19
C LEU A 76 -17.24 0.65 -2.16
N LYS A 77 -18.36 0.14 -2.69
CA LYS A 77 -19.20 0.89 -3.63
C LYS A 77 -19.90 2.07 -2.96
N ASN A 78 -20.29 1.89 -1.70
CA ASN A 78 -21.18 2.84 -1.02
C ASN A 78 -20.43 3.77 -0.06
N ASP A 79 -19.48 3.24 0.71
CA ASP A 79 -19.12 3.87 1.99
C ASP A 79 -17.63 4.04 2.26
N ALA A 80 -16.73 3.27 1.61
CA ALA A 80 -15.30 3.39 1.90
C ALA A 80 -14.39 3.11 0.70
N CYS A 81 -13.71 4.17 0.24
CA CYS A 81 -12.59 4.08 -0.68
C CYS A 81 -11.30 4.16 0.16
N PRO A 82 -10.37 3.18 0.05
CA PRO A 82 -9.14 3.16 0.83
C PRO A 82 -8.35 4.46 0.76
N GLU A 83 -8.30 5.11 -0.39
CA GLU A 83 -7.57 6.35 -0.60
C GLU A 83 -8.22 7.53 0.12
N ILE A 84 -9.55 7.60 0.15
CA ILE A 84 -10.24 8.58 1.01
C ILE A 84 -9.96 8.29 2.48
N THR A 85 -9.90 7.02 2.86
CA THR A 85 -9.58 6.66 4.25
C THR A 85 -8.15 7.06 4.63
N VAL A 86 -7.16 6.99 3.71
CA VAL A 86 -5.82 7.58 3.93
C VAL A 86 -5.93 9.07 4.26
N LYS A 87 -6.70 9.81 3.47
CA LYS A 87 -6.89 11.26 3.66
C LYS A 87 -7.58 11.62 4.98
N THR A 88 -8.60 10.86 5.34
CA THR A 88 -9.49 11.23 6.46
C THR A 88 -9.07 10.66 7.81
N MET A 89 -8.18 9.66 7.83
CA MET A 89 -7.77 9.03 9.08
C MET A 89 -6.88 9.90 9.98
N LEU A 90 -6.16 10.89 9.44
CA LEU A 90 -5.40 11.82 10.29
C LEU A 90 -6.33 12.69 11.14
N SER A 91 -7.46 13.12 10.57
CA SER A 91 -8.50 13.89 11.28
C SER A 91 -9.40 13.04 12.18
N GLY A 92 -9.29 11.71 12.11
CA GLY A 92 -10.20 10.78 12.76
C GLY A 92 -11.46 10.53 11.94
N GLN A 93 -11.64 9.29 11.49
CA GLN A 93 -12.79 8.87 10.70
C GLN A 93 -13.77 8.06 11.55
N HIS A 94 -15.04 8.45 11.51
CA HIS A 94 -16.14 7.75 12.17
C HIS A 94 -16.97 6.99 11.15
N TYR A 95 -17.37 5.76 11.49
CA TYR A 95 -18.26 4.94 10.68
C TYR A 95 -19.38 4.34 11.53
N GLN A 96 -20.59 4.31 10.98
CA GLN A 96 -21.77 3.70 11.59
C GLN A 96 -22.30 2.64 10.65
N GLY A 97 -22.04 1.37 10.98
CA GLY A 97 -22.54 0.25 10.18
C GLY A 97 -24.00 -0.03 10.47
N ALA A 98 -24.71 -0.56 9.48
CA ALA A 98 -25.96 -1.27 9.68
C ALA A 98 -25.73 -2.66 10.31
N THR A 99 -24.57 -3.28 10.02
CA THR A 99 -24.22 -4.61 10.50
C THR A 99 -22.80 -4.68 11.05
N ILE A 100 -22.50 -5.72 11.84
CA ILE A 100 -21.14 -5.93 12.36
C ILE A 100 -20.15 -6.24 11.23
N TRP A 101 -20.62 -6.87 10.14
CA TRP A 101 -19.82 -7.18 8.97
C TRP A 101 -19.30 -5.92 8.29
N GLU A 102 -20.13 -4.89 8.17
CA GLU A 102 -19.71 -3.59 7.64
C GLU A 102 -18.66 -2.93 8.54
N LEU A 103 -18.79 -3.04 9.87
CA LEU A 103 -17.77 -2.53 10.78
C LEU A 103 -16.43 -3.28 10.62
N MET A 104 -16.48 -4.59 10.38
CA MET A 104 -15.28 -5.38 10.10
C MET A 104 -14.65 -5.01 8.74
N CYS A 105 -15.47 -4.73 7.72
CA CYS A 105 -14.99 -4.21 6.44
C CYS A 105 -14.31 -2.85 6.61
N PHE A 106 -14.91 -1.94 7.38
CA PHE A 106 -14.33 -0.64 7.71
C PHE A 106 -12.98 -0.78 8.41
N GLU A 107 -12.88 -1.66 9.41
CA GLU A 107 -11.61 -1.94 10.10
C GLU A 107 -10.54 -2.45 9.13
N LEU A 108 -10.89 -3.37 8.23
CA LEU A 108 -9.95 -3.92 7.27
C LEU A 108 -9.45 -2.84 6.29
N VAL A 109 -10.35 -2.03 5.74
CA VAL A 109 -10.00 -0.91 4.86
C VAL A 109 -9.12 0.09 5.60
N ALA A 110 -9.45 0.43 6.85
CA ALA A 110 -8.66 1.36 7.64
C ALA A 110 -7.24 0.86 7.92
N LYS A 111 -7.05 -0.44 8.21
CA LYS A 111 -5.71 -1.02 8.38
C LYS A 111 -4.89 -0.93 7.10
N LEU A 112 -5.47 -1.30 5.96
CA LEU A 112 -4.77 -1.19 4.69
C LEU A 112 -4.45 0.25 4.32
N SER A 113 -5.39 1.17 4.48
CA SER A 113 -5.15 2.59 4.26
C SER A 113 -4.02 3.10 5.15
N PHE A 114 -3.93 2.61 6.39
CA PHE A 114 -2.83 2.96 7.27
C PHE A 114 -1.50 2.42 6.74
N ASP A 115 -1.43 1.16 6.28
CA ASP A 115 -0.23 0.59 5.66
C ASP A 115 0.20 1.39 4.41
N ASN A 116 -0.76 1.78 3.55
CA ASN A 116 -0.49 2.65 2.40
C ASN A 116 0.01 4.04 2.83
N MET A 117 -0.53 4.59 3.92
CA MET A 117 -0.05 5.86 4.49
C MET A 117 1.37 5.72 5.05
N LEU A 118 1.74 4.57 5.62
CA LEU A 118 3.12 4.31 6.06
C LEU A 118 4.09 4.29 4.87
N ALA A 119 3.71 3.64 3.76
CA ALA A 119 4.52 3.64 2.54
C ALA A 119 4.66 5.06 1.94
N LEU A 120 3.60 5.87 2.00
CA LEU A 120 3.67 7.28 1.64
C LEU A 120 4.63 8.04 2.57
N ILE A 121 4.51 7.88 3.88
CA ILE A 121 5.39 8.50 4.87
C ILE A 121 6.85 8.13 4.63
N GLU A 122 7.13 6.86 4.35
CA GLU A 122 8.48 6.39 4.04
C GLU A 122 9.02 7.10 2.80
N SER A 123 8.23 7.13 1.72
CA SER A 123 8.61 7.83 0.48
C SER A 123 8.86 9.32 0.73
N VAL A 124 7.98 9.96 1.49
CA VAL A 124 8.07 11.38 1.87
C VAL A 124 9.29 11.65 2.74
N SER A 125 9.63 10.76 3.66
CA SER A 125 10.80 10.91 4.54
C SER A 125 12.14 10.83 3.78
N GLN A 126 12.11 10.25 2.58
CA GLN A 126 13.27 10.20 1.67
C GLN A 126 13.36 11.43 0.77
N PHE A 127 12.35 12.32 0.75
CA PHE A 127 12.49 13.58 0.02
C PHE A 127 13.66 14.37 0.59
N SER A 128 14.57 14.81 -0.29
CA SER A 128 15.83 15.49 0.04
C SER A 128 17.01 14.56 0.42
N HIS A 129 16.87 13.24 0.25
CA HIS A 129 17.96 12.29 0.36
C HIS A 129 18.17 11.55 -0.96
N ASP A 130 19.44 11.45 -1.39
CA ASP A 130 19.79 10.61 -2.54
C ASP A 130 19.68 9.13 -2.13
N VAL A 131 18.76 8.41 -2.78
CA VAL A 131 18.60 6.97 -2.59
C VAL A 131 19.33 6.24 -3.71
N ILE A 132 20.41 5.52 -3.37
CA ILE A 132 21.13 4.68 -4.32
C ILE A 132 20.45 3.31 -4.37
N TYR A 133 19.73 3.03 -5.47
CA TYR A 133 19.14 1.73 -5.72
C TYR A 133 20.17 0.80 -6.39
N SER A 134 20.79 -0.07 -5.59
CA SER A 134 21.63 -1.15 -6.06
C SER A 134 20.75 -2.35 -6.43
N GLY A 135 20.22 -2.38 -7.65
CA GLY A 135 19.30 -3.41 -8.14
C GLY A 135 19.76 -4.86 -7.88
N PRO A 136 18.91 -5.87 -8.14
CA PRO A 136 19.17 -7.25 -7.77
C PRO A 136 20.54 -7.72 -8.29
N THR A 137 21.43 -8.03 -7.35
CA THR A 137 22.83 -8.39 -7.58
C THR A 137 23.02 -9.64 -8.43
N SER A 138 21.97 -10.46 -8.61
CA SER A 138 22.04 -11.67 -9.44
C SER A 138 22.13 -11.38 -10.94
N LEU A 139 21.67 -10.21 -11.41
CA LEU A 139 21.72 -9.88 -12.85
C LEU A 139 23.11 -9.43 -13.30
N VAL A 140 23.94 -8.89 -12.41
CA VAL A 140 25.22 -8.28 -12.78
C VAL A 140 26.38 -9.29 -12.70
N VAL A 141 26.34 -10.23 -11.76
CA VAL A 141 27.46 -11.16 -11.54
C VAL A 141 27.50 -12.28 -12.60
N ASP A 142 26.34 -12.84 -12.96
CA ASP A 142 26.29 -13.93 -13.94
C ASP A 142 26.61 -13.46 -15.37
N ASP A 143 26.22 -12.24 -15.73
CA ASP A 143 26.41 -11.68 -17.08
C ASP A 143 27.85 -11.19 -17.30
N VAL A 144 28.50 -10.59 -16.29
CA VAL A 144 29.92 -10.19 -16.37
C VAL A 144 30.83 -11.42 -16.49
N CYS A 145 30.61 -12.46 -15.66
CA CYS A 145 31.40 -13.70 -15.76
C CYS A 145 31.09 -14.51 -17.04
N ALA A 146 29.90 -14.37 -17.64
CA ALA A 146 29.61 -14.94 -18.96
C ALA A 146 30.35 -14.19 -20.07
N PHE A 147 30.34 -12.84 -20.03
CA PHE A 147 31.02 -12.00 -21.02
C PHE A 147 32.54 -12.16 -20.98
N GLU A 148 33.13 -12.29 -19.79
CA GLU A 148 34.57 -12.56 -19.62
C GLU A 148 34.95 -13.96 -20.14
N ARG A 149 34.11 -14.99 -19.92
CA ARG A 149 34.33 -16.34 -20.47
C ARG A 149 34.20 -16.38 -21.99
N ASP A 150 33.27 -15.65 -22.57
CA ASP A 150 33.12 -15.56 -24.02
C ASP A 150 34.33 -14.84 -24.66
N ALA A 151 34.90 -13.83 -23.99
CA ALA A 151 36.14 -13.19 -24.41
C ALA A 151 37.38 -14.10 -24.30
N GLU A 152 37.40 -15.04 -23.34
CA GLU A 152 38.44 -16.08 -23.25
C GLU A 152 38.27 -17.20 -24.30
N LEU A 153 37.06 -17.38 -24.82
CA LEU A 153 36.70 -18.38 -25.83
C LEU A 153 36.76 -17.84 -27.27
N ASP A 154 37.32 -16.65 -27.48
CA ASP A 154 37.64 -16.05 -28.78
C ASP A 154 38.81 -16.82 -29.45
N GLN A 155 38.67 -18.14 -29.54
CA GLN A 155 39.50 -18.99 -30.37
C GLN A 155 39.23 -18.62 -31.82
N PRO A 156 40.28 -18.42 -32.64
CA PRO A 156 40.09 -18.18 -34.06
C PRO A 156 39.25 -19.33 -34.61
N ILE A 157 38.18 -18.99 -35.35
CA ILE A 157 37.41 -19.99 -36.10
C ILE A 157 38.39 -20.66 -37.05
N LEU A 158 38.85 -21.86 -36.70
CA LEU A 158 39.76 -22.64 -37.53
C LEU A 158 39.06 -22.91 -38.87
N SER A 159 39.75 -22.57 -39.95
CA SER A 159 39.29 -22.88 -41.30
C SER A 159 39.25 -24.39 -41.50
N ALA A 160 38.39 -24.86 -42.41
CA ALA A 160 38.26 -26.30 -42.69
C ALA A 160 39.58 -26.98 -43.10
N SER A 161 40.57 -26.23 -43.58
CA SER A 161 41.93 -26.71 -43.86
C SER A 161 42.77 -26.98 -42.60
N GLU A 162 42.51 -26.29 -41.50
CA GLU A 162 43.24 -26.46 -40.23
C GLU A 162 42.69 -27.60 -39.38
N LEU A 163 41.42 -27.98 -39.59
CA LEU A 163 40.78 -29.14 -38.95
C LEU A 163 41.13 -30.49 -39.59
N ALA A 164 41.78 -30.48 -40.76
CA ALA A 164 42.04 -31.67 -41.58
C ALA A 164 43.53 -32.10 -41.62
N ALA A 165 44.40 -31.44 -40.85
CA ALA A 165 45.82 -31.80 -40.67
C ALA A 165 46.01 -32.59 -39.37
#